data_AF-A0A259D8D4-F1
#
_entry.id   AF-A0A259D8D4-F1
#
_cell.length_a   1.000
_cell.length_b   1.000
_cell.length_c   1.000
_cell.angle_alpha   90.00
_cell.angle_beta   90.00
_cell.angle_gamma   90.00
#
_symmetry.space_group_name_H-M   'P 1'
#
loop_
_entity.id
_entity.type
_entity.pdbx_description
1 polymer ?
#
loop_
_entity_poly.entity_id
_entity_poly.type
_entity_poly.pdbx_seq_one_letter_code
_entity_poly.pdbx_strand_id
1 'polypeptide(L)'
;MGLVRCCCSMRKPIKSSVTSVGPAGSTNRCAMQEFQWAGDFSHPQPGATNNQIEAVETRLGVRFPEALREGLKSISMASVYKRGKYCGGGVSGPFAEGGRYVGSLGHLEPIDRIEVETRYIVEYVDDQFERPFPDVIPFAQLGSGGWTCLNYQNDPTRANPEIWEGDMETNATFETFFHKIADSFDEFIDMLLPDDEIAALGFRV
;
A
#
# COMPACT_ATOMS: atom_id res chain seq x y z
N MET A 1 -19.31 50.19 22.21
CA MET A 1 -19.96 51.18 21.31
C MET A 1 -18.93 52.21 20.91
N GLY A 2 -18.76 52.46 19.61
CA GLY A 2 -17.92 53.56 19.10
C GLY A 2 -17.22 53.24 17.79
N LEU A 3 -17.86 53.59 16.66
CA LEU A 3 -17.23 53.71 15.33
C LEU A 3 -16.18 54.84 15.32
N VAL A 4 -15.04 54.64 14.65
CA VAL A 4 -14.25 55.72 13.99
C VAL A 4 -13.52 55.10 12.77
N ARG A 5 -14.08 55.27 11.57
CA ARG A 5 -13.62 56.13 10.45
C ARG A 5 -12.28 55.79 9.79
N CYS A 6 -12.41 55.43 8.52
CA CYS A 6 -11.39 55.44 7.47
C CYS A 6 -11.12 56.89 7.02
N CYS A 7 -9.85 57.27 6.83
CA CYS A 7 -9.42 58.39 5.98
C CYS A 7 -8.03 58.14 5.40
N CYS A 8 -7.91 58.56 4.13
CA CYS A 8 -6.87 58.33 3.13
C CYS A 8 -5.43 58.73 3.51
N SER A 9 -4.44 58.09 2.86
CA SER A 9 -3.42 58.84 2.10
C SER A 9 -2.76 57.98 1.02
N MET A 10 -2.56 58.57 -0.15
CA MET A 10 -2.02 57.98 -1.38
C MET A 10 -0.57 58.44 -1.63
N ARG A 11 0.27 57.52 -2.15
CA ARG A 11 1.46 57.70 -3.04
C ARG A 11 2.74 58.30 -2.38
N LYS A 12 3.98 57.87 -2.63
CA LYS A 12 4.63 57.01 -3.66
C LYS A 12 6.10 56.66 -3.20
N PRO A 13 6.95 55.95 -3.97
CA PRO A 13 7.83 54.85 -3.49
C PRO A 13 9.32 55.20 -3.43
N ILE A 14 10.12 54.44 -2.66
CA ILE A 14 11.57 54.29 -2.88
C ILE A 14 12.01 52.85 -2.55
N LYS A 15 12.78 52.27 -3.49
CA LYS A 15 13.41 50.95 -3.46
C LYS A 15 14.47 50.85 -2.36
N SER A 16 14.56 49.70 -1.69
CA SER A 16 15.83 49.11 -1.24
C SER A 16 15.62 47.66 -0.81
N SER A 17 16.21 46.78 -1.60
CA SER A 17 16.55 45.38 -1.34
C SER A 17 16.68 44.96 0.12
N VAL A 18 16.04 43.85 0.49
CA VAL A 18 16.61 42.61 1.05
C VAL A 18 15.42 41.79 1.56
N THR A 19 15.09 40.69 0.89
CA THR A 19 14.28 39.62 1.51
C THR A 19 14.86 38.29 1.12
N SER A 20 15.34 37.61 2.16
CA SER A 20 15.72 36.21 2.24
C SER A 20 14.80 35.31 1.43
N VAL A 21 15.40 34.52 0.54
CA VAL A 21 14.77 33.36 -0.07
C VAL A 21 14.61 32.32 1.05
N GLY A 22 13.41 32.22 1.61
CA GLY A 22 13.02 31.08 2.45
C GLY A 22 12.97 29.82 1.58
N PRO A 23 13.30 28.64 2.13
CA PRO A 23 13.36 27.43 1.33
C PRO A 23 11.97 27.07 0.83
N ALA A 24 11.89 26.77 -0.46
CA ALA A 24 10.76 26.12 -1.08
C ALA A 24 10.50 24.80 -0.33
N GLY A 25 9.52 24.83 0.56
CA GLY A 25 8.93 23.62 1.13
C GLY A 25 8.31 22.85 -0.02
N SER A 26 9.05 21.88 -0.53
CA SER A 26 8.61 20.89 -1.49
C SER A 26 7.32 20.24 -1.00
N THR A 27 6.21 20.64 -1.61
CA THR A 27 4.89 20.05 -1.50
C THR A 27 4.87 18.67 -2.14
N ASN A 28 5.56 17.70 -1.53
CA ASN A 28 5.43 16.27 -1.86
C ASN A 28 4.52 15.54 -0.86
N ARG A 29 3.53 16.24 -0.28
CA ARG A 29 2.37 15.63 0.38
C ARG A 29 1.10 15.97 -0.39
N CYS A 30 1.14 15.79 -1.71
CA CYS A 30 -0.04 15.97 -2.53
C CYS A 30 -0.76 14.62 -2.62
N ALA A 31 -1.67 14.42 -1.66
CA ALA A 31 -2.69 13.38 -1.63
C ALA A 31 -2.21 11.92 -1.52
N MET A 32 -1.61 11.54 -0.39
CA MET A 32 -2.09 10.29 0.22
C MET A 32 -3.57 10.52 0.47
N GLN A 33 -4.46 9.98 -0.36
CA GLN A 33 -5.87 9.94 0.01
C GLN A 33 -5.93 9.28 1.39
N GLU A 34 -6.53 9.96 2.38
CA GLU A 34 -6.62 9.45 3.75
C GLU A 34 -7.23 8.04 3.72
N PHE A 35 -6.37 7.03 3.83
CA PHE A 35 -6.77 5.65 3.95
C PHE A 35 -6.72 5.27 5.43
N GLN A 36 -7.51 4.27 5.79
CA GLN A 36 -7.51 3.68 7.12
C GLN A 36 -7.48 2.16 6.99
N TRP A 37 -6.86 1.54 7.98
CA TRP A 37 -6.98 0.10 8.19
C TRP A 37 -8.24 -0.17 9.02
N ALA A 38 -9.12 -1.03 8.52
CA ALA A 38 -10.32 -1.44 9.22
C ALA A 38 -10.70 -2.88 8.84
N GLY A 39 -11.55 -3.52 9.62
CA GLY A 39 -12.07 -4.85 9.33
C GLY A 39 -13.59 -4.88 9.49
N ASP A 40 -14.26 -5.56 8.56
CA ASP A 40 -15.73 -5.67 8.54
C ASP A 40 -16.23 -6.97 9.22
N PHE A 41 -15.38 -7.59 10.04
CA PHE A 41 -15.72 -8.82 10.74
C PHE A 41 -16.61 -8.54 11.95
N SER A 42 -17.66 -9.35 12.10
CA SER A 42 -18.61 -9.24 13.22
C SER A 42 -17.97 -9.41 14.60
N HIS A 43 -16.82 -10.10 14.66
CA HIS A 43 -16.07 -10.36 15.89
C HIS A 43 -14.59 -10.12 15.62
N PRO A 44 -14.15 -8.85 15.60
CA PRO A 44 -12.79 -8.52 15.27
C PRO A 44 -11.82 -9.05 16.33
N GLN A 45 -10.79 -9.76 15.88
CA GLN A 45 -9.66 -10.10 16.75
C GLN A 45 -8.70 -8.90 16.83
N PRO A 46 -8.05 -8.68 17.98
CA PRO A 46 -7.07 -7.61 18.11
C PRO A 46 -5.93 -7.78 17.11
N GLY A 47 -5.38 -6.66 16.65
CA GLY A 47 -4.16 -6.66 15.85
C GLY A 47 -2.94 -7.09 16.65
N ALA A 48 -1.82 -7.22 15.94
CA ALA A 48 -0.53 -7.57 16.49
C ALA A 48 0.05 -6.47 17.37
N THR A 49 0.84 -6.87 18.37
CA THR A 49 1.70 -5.94 19.13
C THR A 49 2.99 -5.64 18.38
N ASN A 50 3.64 -4.51 18.69
CA ASN A 50 4.98 -4.19 18.16
C ASN A 50 5.97 -5.35 18.35
N ASN A 51 5.97 -5.97 19.54
CA ASN A 51 6.88 -7.08 19.85
C ASN A 51 6.62 -8.30 18.95
N GLN A 52 5.36 -8.60 18.62
CA GLN A 52 5.03 -9.71 17.70
C GLN A 52 5.51 -9.41 16.28
N ILE A 53 5.30 -8.17 15.82
CA ILE A 53 5.76 -7.72 14.50
C ILE A 53 7.29 -7.80 14.42
N GLU A 54 7.99 -7.23 15.39
CA GLU A 54 9.46 -7.25 15.47
C GLU A 54 10.01 -8.67 15.55
N ALA A 55 9.32 -9.58 16.25
CA ALA A 55 9.73 -10.97 16.32
C ALA A 55 9.60 -11.67 14.96
N VAL A 56 8.55 -11.38 14.18
CA VAL A 56 8.39 -11.93 12.81
C VAL A 56 9.44 -11.33 11.87
N GLU A 57 9.60 -10.00 11.86
CA GLU A 57 10.65 -9.31 11.10
C GLU A 57 12.04 -9.89 11.38
N THR A 58 12.36 -10.12 12.65
CA THR A 58 13.65 -10.72 13.07
C THR A 58 13.81 -12.14 12.55
N ARG A 59 12.76 -12.97 12.61
CA ARG A 59 12.83 -14.36 12.13
C ARG A 59 12.96 -14.44 10.61
N LEU A 60 12.30 -13.55 9.89
CA LEU A 60 12.35 -13.46 8.43
C LEU A 60 13.55 -12.65 7.94
N GLY A 61 14.25 -11.93 8.82
CA GLY A 61 15.42 -11.11 8.48
C GLY A 61 15.08 -9.82 7.74
N VAL A 62 13.84 -9.34 7.76
CA VAL A 62 13.35 -8.19 6.97
C VAL A 62 12.82 -7.06 7.85
N ARG A 63 12.44 -5.93 7.23
CA ARG A 63 11.69 -4.84 7.87
C ARG A 63 10.44 -4.52 7.08
N PHE A 64 9.28 -4.58 7.72
CA PHE A 64 8.03 -4.25 7.05
C PHE A 64 7.88 -2.75 6.85
N PRO A 65 7.24 -2.31 5.73
CA PRO A 65 6.83 -0.92 5.55
C PRO A 65 5.99 -0.43 6.74
N GLU A 66 6.16 0.83 7.15
CA GLU A 66 5.47 1.37 8.33
C GLU A 66 3.94 1.31 8.19
N ALA A 67 3.42 1.63 7.00
CA ALA A 67 2.00 1.52 6.72
C ALA A 67 1.46 0.09 6.90
N LEU A 68 2.23 -0.93 6.54
CA LEU A 68 1.88 -2.33 6.79
C LEU A 68 1.93 -2.66 8.29
N ARG A 69 2.93 -2.15 9.02
CA ARG A 69 3.00 -2.32 10.48
C ARG A 69 1.77 -1.73 11.17
N GLU A 70 1.32 -0.53 10.76
CA GLU A 70 0.09 0.07 11.26
C GLU A 70 -1.15 -0.79 10.95
N GLY A 71 -1.20 -1.38 9.75
CA GLY A 71 -2.26 -2.31 9.39
C GLY A 71 -2.32 -3.53 10.29
N LEU A 72 -1.18 -4.20 10.48
CA LEU A 72 -1.07 -5.36 11.35
C LEU A 72 -1.44 -5.06 12.81
N LYS A 73 -1.21 -3.83 13.29
CA LYS A 73 -1.57 -3.40 14.66
C LYS A 73 -3.05 -3.08 14.85
N SER A 74 -3.74 -2.66 13.80
CA SER A 74 -5.08 -2.11 13.90
C SER A 74 -6.12 -3.15 14.34
N ILE A 75 -6.20 -4.24 13.59
CA ILE A 75 -7.15 -5.33 13.76
C ILE A 75 -6.59 -6.55 13.02
N SER A 76 -6.84 -7.75 13.51
CA SER A 76 -6.47 -8.95 12.75
C SER A 76 -7.27 -8.96 11.44
N MET A 77 -6.63 -9.36 10.34
CA MET A 77 -7.24 -9.38 9.01
C MET A 77 -7.75 -8.00 8.55
N ALA A 78 -7.01 -6.94 8.84
CA ALA A 78 -7.37 -5.60 8.38
C ALA A 78 -7.37 -5.50 6.84
N SER A 79 -8.24 -4.65 6.31
CA SER A 79 -8.30 -4.27 4.91
C SER A 79 -8.13 -2.75 4.77
N VAL A 80 -7.89 -2.29 3.54
CA VAL A 80 -7.76 -0.87 3.24
C VAL A 80 -9.12 -0.25 2.97
N TYR A 81 -9.40 0.86 3.63
CA TYR A 81 -10.59 1.69 3.38
C TYR A 81 -10.19 3.10 3.00
N LYS A 82 -10.84 3.67 1.98
CA LYS A 82 -10.72 5.08 1.62
C LYS A 82 -12.11 5.70 1.67
N ARG A 83 -12.25 6.82 2.40
CA ARG A 83 -13.54 7.51 2.61
C ARG A 83 -14.67 6.58 3.09
N GLY A 84 -14.33 5.64 3.97
CA GLY A 84 -15.27 4.66 4.53
C GLY A 84 -15.69 3.53 3.58
N LYS A 85 -15.04 3.37 2.44
CA LYS A 85 -15.32 2.30 1.47
C LYS A 85 -14.14 1.34 1.37
N TYR A 86 -14.44 0.06 1.32
CA TYR A 86 -13.47 -1.00 1.10
C TYR A 86 -12.75 -0.81 -0.24
N CYS A 87 -11.43 -0.97 -0.25
CA CYS A 87 -10.56 -0.79 -1.41
C CYS A 87 -9.77 -2.08 -1.66
N GLY A 88 -10.41 -3.06 -2.28
CA GLY A 88 -9.81 -4.36 -2.53
C GLY A 88 -9.12 -4.49 -3.88
N GLY A 89 -9.38 -3.60 -4.84
CA GLY A 89 -8.85 -3.68 -6.20
C GLY A 89 -7.90 -2.55 -6.55
N GLY A 90 -6.75 -2.90 -7.11
CA GLY A 90 -5.73 -1.98 -7.60
C GLY A 90 -5.86 -1.74 -9.11
N VAL A 91 -5.83 -0.47 -9.53
CA VAL A 91 -5.81 -0.10 -10.95
C VAL A 91 -4.71 0.92 -11.26
N SER A 92 -4.08 0.81 -12.43
CA SER A 92 -3.00 1.72 -12.85
C SER A 92 -3.48 3.03 -13.48
N GLY A 93 -4.78 3.18 -13.74
CA GLY A 93 -5.37 4.38 -14.34
C GLY A 93 -6.65 4.09 -15.13
N PRO A 94 -7.19 5.07 -15.88
CA PRO A 94 -8.41 4.90 -16.65
C PRO A 94 -8.29 3.82 -17.75
N PHE A 95 -9.32 2.99 -17.90
CA PHE A 95 -9.35 1.94 -18.92
C PHE A 95 -9.22 2.51 -20.35
N ALA A 96 -9.88 3.65 -20.62
CA ALA A 96 -9.83 4.31 -21.92
C ALA A 96 -8.43 4.82 -22.31
N GLU A 97 -7.53 4.98 -21.34
CA GLU A 97 -6.14 5.42 -21.53
C GLU A 97 -5.15 4.24 -21.47
N GLY A 98 -5.65 3.01 -21.44
CA GLY A 98 -4.83 1.79 -21.36
C GLY A 98 -4.52 1.32 -19.94
N GLY A 99 -5.18 1.89 -18.93
CA GLY A 99 -5.11 1.43 -17.55
C GLY A 99 -5.58 -0.02 -17.41
N ARG A 100 -5.05 -0.70 -16.39
CA ARG A 100 -5.30 -2.13 -16.14
C ARG A 100 -5.63 -2.35 -14.67
N TYR A 101 -6.31 -3.46 -14.39
CA TYR A 101 -6.28 -4.05 -13.07
C TYR A 101 -4.87 -4.57 -12.84
N VAL A 102 -4.25 -4.17 -11.73
CA VAL A 102 -2.85 -4.48 -11.43
C VAL A 102 -2.68 -5.43 -10.26
N GLY A 103 -3.70 -5.56 -9.40
CA GLY A 103 -3.66 -6.47 -8.28
C GLY A 103 -4.85 -6.31 -7.35
N SER A 104 -4.88 -7.10 -6.29
CA SER A 104 -5.93 -7.06 -5.28
C SER A 104 -5.36 -7.19 -3.86
N LEU A 105 -6.04 -6.59 -2.89
CA LEU A 105 -5.76 -6.79 -1.48
C LEU A 105 -7.07 -7.13 -0.78
N GLY A 106 -7.23 -8.40 -0.41
CA GLY A 106 -8.39 -8.85 0.36
C GLY A 106 -8.32 -8.32 1.79
N HIS A 107 -7.47 -8.98 2.58
CA HIS A 107 -7.18 -8.61 3.95
C HIS A 107 -5.76 -9.05 4.29
N LEU A 108 -5.17 -8.39 5.29
CA LEU A 108 -3.86 -8.77 5.81
C LEU A 108 -3.89 -10.17 6.40
N GLU A 109 -2.80 -10.90 6.20
CA GLU A 109 -2.55 -12.12 6.94
C GLU A 109 -2.37 -11.78 8.44
N PRO A 110 -2.96 -12.58 9.35
CA PRO A 110 -2.60 -12.49 10.76
C PRO A 110 -1.08 -12.63 10.97
N ILE A 111 -0.53 -11.89 11.92
CA ILE A 111 0.93 -11.81 12.11
C ILE A 111 1.59 -13.18 12.37
N ASP A 112 0.86 -14.12 12.98
CA ASP A 112 1.32 -15.48 13.27
C ASP A 112 1.25 -16.40 12.04
N ARG A 113 0.53 -16.00 10.99
CA ARG A 113 0.46 -16.70 9.71
C ARG A 113 1.55 -16.30 8.73
N ILE A 114 2.03 -15.06 8.75
CA ILE A 114 3.02 -14.55 7.77
C ILE A 114 4.23 -15.49 7.60
N GLU A 115 4.82 -16.01 8.68
CA GLU A 115 5.94 -16.95 8.58
C GLU A 115 5.55 -18.30 7.94
N VAL A 116 4.36 -18.80 8.28
CA VAL A 116 3.83 -20.05 7.71
C VAL A 116 3.57 -19.87 6.22
N GLU A 117 2.91 -18.77 5.83
CA GLU A 117 2.63 -18.44 4.44
C GLU A 117 3.91 -18.21 3.64
N THR A 118 4.92 -17.58 4.24
CA THR A 118 6.24 -17.40 3.61
C THR A 118 6.88 -18.75 3.27
N ARG A 119 6.81 -19.74 4.18
CA ARG A 119 7.28 -21.10 3.86
C ARG A 119 6.45 -21.76 2.78
N TYR A 120 5.13 -21.63 2.85
CA TYR A 120 4.21 -22.25 1.91
C TYR A 120 4.40 -21.75 0.48
N ILE A 121 4.52 -20.44 0.27
CA ILE A 121 4.73 -19.89 -1.09
C ILE A 121 6.10 -20.30 -1.65
N VAL A 122 7.14 -20.37 -0.81
CA VAL A 122 8.47 -20.85 -1.24
C VAL A 122 8.42 -22.31 -1.66
N GLU A 123 7.80 -23.18 -0.85
CA GLU A 123 7.61 -24.60 -1.17
C GLU A 123 6.76 -24.77 -2.44
N TYR A 124 5.65 -24.04 -2.56
CA TYR A 124 4.77 -24.10 -3.72
C TYR A 124 5.50 -23.69 -5.00
N VAL A 125 6.25 -22.59 -4.98
CA VAL A 125 6.97 -22.12 -6.16
C VAL A 125 8.07 -23.08 -6.58
N ASP A 126 8.81 -23.64 -5.62
CA ASP A 126 9.84 -24.65 -5.91
C ASP A 126 9.20 -25.93 -6.50
N ASP A 127 8.10 -26.41 -5.91
CA ASP A 127 7.39 -27.61 -6.37
C ASP A 127 6.76 -27.45 -7.75
N GLN A 128 6.16 -26.29 -8.05
CA GLN A 128 5.44 -26.06 -9.32
C GLN A 128 6.34 -25.59 -10.46
N PHE A 129 7.39 -24.82 -10.16
CA PHE A 129 8.19 -24.14 -11.17
C PHE A 129 9.67 -24.52 -11.15
N GLU A 130 10.11 -25.39 -10.22
CA GLU A 130 11.50 -25.83 -10.05
C GLU A 130 12.48 -24.64 -9.98
N ARG A 131 12.07 -23.59 -9.28
CA ARG A 131 12.80 -22.32 -9.22
C ARG A 131 12.93 -21.82 -7.78
N PRO A 132 14.12 -21.34 -7.38
CA PRO A 132 14.25 -20.62 -6.13
C PRO A 132 13.43 -19.33 -6.19
N PHE A 133 12.73 -19.04 -5.10
CA PHE A 133 11.89 -17.87 -4.98
C PHE A 133 12.48 -16.87 -3.98
N PRO A 134 13.35 -15.96 -4.43
CA PRO A 134 14.10 -15.12 -3.50
C PRO A 134 13.23 -14.02 -2.88
N ASP A 135 13.32 -13.93 -1.55
CA ASP A 135 12.94 -12.82 -0.68
C ASP A 135 11.55 -12.22 -0.90
N VAL A 136 10.55 -13.11 -0.98
CA VAL A 136 9.14 -12.74 -1.05
C VAL A 136 8.44 -13.03 0.27
N ILE A 137 7.80 -12.02 0.84
CA ILE A 137 7.04 -12.15 2.09
C ILE A 137 5.56 -11.89 1.80
N PRO A 138 4.69 -12.93 1.78
CA PRO A 138 3.26 -12.74 1.67
C PRO A 138 2.72 -12.03 2.90
N PHE A 139 1.89 -11.01 2.69
CA PHE A 139 1.30 -10.23 3.76
C PHE A 139 -0.22 -10.10 3.65
N ALA A 140 -0.82 -10.52 2.55
CA ALA A 140 -2.27 -10.56 2.35
C ALA A 140 -2.66 -11.72 1.42
N GLN A 141 -3.87 -12.25 1.60
CA GLN A 141 -4.45 -13.21 0.67
C GLN A 141 -5.26 -12.50 -0.42
N LEU A 142 -5.15 -13.03 -1.64
CA LEU A 142 -6.13 -12.81 -2.69
C LEU A 142 -7.22 -13.84 -2.43
N GLY A 143 -8.47 -13.46 -2.16
CA GLY A 143 -9.53 -14.38 -1.74
C GLY A 143 -9.82 -15.57 -2.69
N SER A 144 -9.18 -15.63 -3.87
CA SER A 144 -9.14 -16.74 -4.84
C SER A 144 -8.02 -17.77 -4.60
N GLY A 145 -7.20 -17.60 -3.55
CA GLY A 145 -6.09 -18.49 -3.19
C GLY A 145 -4.69 -18.01 -3.60
N GLY A 146 -4.55 -16.74 -3.98
CA GLY A 146 -3.24 -16.12 -4.24
C GLY A 146 -2.69 -15.35 -3.03
N TRP A 147 -1.53 -14.71 -3.22
CA TRP A 147 -0.92 -13.83 -2.22
C TRP A 147 -0.50 -12.48 -2.81
N THR A 148 -0.71 -11.41 -2.04
CA THR A 148 0.01 -10.15 -2.21
C THR A 148 1.27 -10.19 -1.35
N CYS A 149 2.41 -9.88 -1.94
CA CYS A 149 3.71 -10.07 -1.32
C CYS A 149 4.60 -8.83 -1.40
N LEU A 150 5.43 -8.66 -0.36
CA LEU A 150 6.60 -7.81 -0.42
C LEU A 150 7.73 -8.56 -1.12
N ASN A 151 8.40 -7.93 -2.08
CA ASN A 151 9.59 -8.48 -2.72
C ASN A 151 10.79 -7.59 -2.43
N TYR A 152 11.78 -8.14 -1.73
CA TYR A 152 12.98 -7.43 -1.31
C TYR A 152 14.13 -7.54 -2.33
N GLN A 153 13.93 -8.24 -3.45
CA GLN A 153 14.89 -8.36 -4.56
C GLN A 153 16.28 -8.85 -4.15
N ASN A 154 16.38 -9.81 -3.23
CA ASN A 154 17.64 -10.28 -2.64
C ASN A 154 18.34 -9.27 -1.69
N ASP A 155 17.68 -8.17 -1.32
CA ASP A 155 18.15 -7.20 -0.32
C ASP A 155 17.15 -7.08 0.84
N PRO A 156 17.27 -7.90 1.88
CA PRO A 156 16.36 -7.87 3.03
C PRO A 156 16.42 -6.57 3.84
N THR A 157 17.41 -5.71 3.58
CA THR A 157 17.57 -4.40 4.22
C THR A 157 16.91 -3.26 3.44
N ARG A 158 16.35 -3.56 2.27
CA ARG A 158 15.68 -2.59 1.41
C ARG A 158 14.53 -1.92 2.16
N ALA A 159 14.59 -0.59 2.26
CA ALA A 159 13.58 0.20 2.96
C ALA A 159 12.20 0.16 2.28
N ASN A 160 12.19 0.08 0.94
CA ASN A 160 10.99 0.12 0.11
C ASN A 160 10.93 -1.14 -0.77
N PRO A 161 10.43 -2.28 -0.26
CA PRO A 161 10.21 -3.47 -1.07
C PRO A 161 9.18 -3.21 -2.16
N GLU A 162 9.34 -3.89 -3.30
CA GLU A 162 8.34 -3.90 -4.37
C GLU A 162 7.12 -4.72 -3.95
N ILE A 163 5.99 -4.49 -4.61
CA ILE A 163 4.77 -5.30 -4.41
C ILE A 163 4.56 -6.21 -5.60
N TRP A 164 4.37 -7.50 -5.31
CA TRP A 164 4.16 -8.54 -6.28
C TRP A 164 2.95 -9.39 -5.89
N GLU A 165 2.28 -9.98 -6.87
CA GLU A 165 1.17 -10.92 -6.63
C GLU A 165 1.47 -12.28 -7.22
N GLY A 166 1.16 -13.31 -6.43
CA GLY A 166 1.06 -14.69 -6.88
C GLY A 166 -0.39 -15.06 -7.05
N ASP A 167 -0.89 -15.09 -8.29
CA ASP A 167 -2.25 -15.54 -8.59
C ASP A 167 -2.24 -16.98 -9.07
N MET A 168 -3.07 -17.83 -8.44
CA MET A 168 -3.20 -19.24 -8.78
C MET A 168 -4.05 -19.42 -10.04
N GLU A 169 -3.49 -19.05 -11.20
CA GLU A 169 -4.08 -19.34 -12.49
C GLU A 169 -3.79 -20.79 -12.93
N THR A 170 -4.80 -21.45 -13.53
CA THR A 170 -4.61 -22.77 -14.14
C THR A 170 -3.66 -22.69 -15.34
N ASN A 171 -2.59 -23.50 -15.36
CA ASN A 171 -1.52 -23.53 -16.37
C ASN A 171 -0.63 -22.27 -16.43
N ALA A 172 -0.48 -21.57 -15.31
CA ALA A 172 0.44 -20.43 -15.25
C ALA A 172 1.90 -20.84 -15.56
N THR A 173 2.62 -19.97 -16.26
CA THR A 173 4.09 -19.91 -16.19
C THR A 173 4.51 -19.16 -14.92
N PHE A 174 5.78 -19.25 -14.51
CA PHE A 174 6.26 -18.48 -13.37
C PHE A 174 6.01 -16.98 -13.53
N GLU A 175 6.26 -16.43 -14.73
CA GLU A 175 6.12 -15.00 -15.02
C GLU A 175 4.65 -14.53 -15.06
N THR A 176 3.71 -15.43 -15.35
CA THR A 176 2.27 -15.12 -15.28
C THR A 176 1.70 -15.36 -13.90
N PHE A 177 2.23 -16.35 -13.18
CA PHE A 177 1.87 -16.65 -11.79
C PHE A 177 2.29 -15.50 -10.88
N PHE A 178 3.56 -15.09 -10.97
CA PHE A 178 4.16 -14.11 -10.08
C PHE A 178 4.61 -12.87 -10.84
N HIS A 179 3.91 -11.76 -10.63
CA HIS A 179 4.16 -10.53 -11.36
C HIS A 179 4.21 -9.32 -10.42
N LYS A 180 4.99 -8.32 -10.83
CA LYS A 180 5.11 -7.06 -10.12
C LYS A 180 3.88 -6.19 -10.35
N ILE A 181 3.42 -5.54 -9.28
CA ILE A 181 2.24 -4.67 -9.24
C ILE A 181 2.65 -3.21 -9.06
N ALA A 182 3.56 -2.95 -8.11
CA ALA A 182 3.99 -1.61 -7.75
C ALA A 182 5.47 -1.57 -7.35
N ASP A 183 6.09 -0.40 -7.47
CA ASP A 183 7.49 -0.18 -7.08
C ASP A 183 7.65 -0.05 -5.56
N SER A 184 6.55 0.24 -4.84
CA SER A 184 6.54 0.38 -3.38
C SER A 184 5.18 0.06 -2.76
N PHE A 185 5.17 -0.18 -1.45
CA PHE A 185 3.94 -0.37 -0.69
C PHE A 185 3.02 0.85 -0.73
N ASP A 186 3.56 2.07 -0.61
CA ASP A 186 2.74 3.29 -0.61
C ASP A 186 2.07 3.51 -1.97
N GLU A 187 2.82 3.28 -3.07
CA GLU A 187 2.25 3.32 -4.42
C GLU A 187 1.13 2.30 -4.60
N PHE A 188 1.31 1.07 -4.09
CA PHE A 188 0.27 0.06 -4.14
C PHE A 188 -0.99 0.49 -3.37
N ILE A 189 -0.84 1.05 -2.17
CA ILE A 189 -1.95 1.59 -1.39
C ILE A 189 -2.67 2.70 -2.17
N ASP A 190 -1.95 3.57 -2.88
CA ASP A 190 -2.55 4.62 -3.71
C ASP A 190 -3.35 4.04 -4.88
N MET A 191 -2.89 2.95 -5.49
CA MET A 191 -3.59 2.24 -6.58
C MET A 191 -4.87 1.53 -6.13
N LEU A 192 -5.01 1.16 -4.86
CA LEU A 192 -6.21 0.50 -4.33
C LEU A 192 -7.40 1.48 -4.29
N LEU A 193 -8.50 1.15 -4.96
CA LEU A 193 -9.68 1.99 -5.06
C LEU A 193 -10.96 1.23 -4.67
N PRO A 194 -12.02 1.95 -4.24
CA PRO A 194 -13.33 1.33 -4.08
C PRO A 194 -13.99 1.06 -5.43
N ASP A 195 -14.87 0.05 -5.46
CA ASP A 195 -15.49 -0.46 -6.69
C ASP A 195 -16.17 0.63 -7.54
N ASP A 196 -16.80 1.62 -6.92
CA ASP A 196 -17.47 2.69 -7.66
C ASP A 196 -16.49 3.63 -8.38
N GLU A 197 -15.28 3.83 -7.84
CA GLU A 197 -14.22 4.58 -8.51
C GLU A 197 -13.55 3.76 -9.61
N ILE A 198 -13.37 2.46 -9.39
CA ILE A 198 -12.91 1.53 -10.42
C ILE A 198 -13.91 1.50 -11.59
N ALA A 199 -15.22 1.45 -11.30
CA ALA A 199 -16.28 1.54 -12.30
C ALA A 199 -16.24 2.89 -13.05
N ALA A 200 -16.02 4.00 -12.34
CA ALA A 200 -15.89 5.33 -12.94
C ALA A 200 -14.67 5.45 -13.88
N LEU A 201 -13.62 4.67 -13.64
CA LEU A 201 -12.46 4.54 -14.53
C LEU A 201 -12.71 3.64 -15.75
N GLY A 202 -13.91 3.06 -15.88
CA GLY A 202 -14.35 2.29 -17.04
C GLY A 202 -14.14 0.78 -16.95
N PHE A 203 -13.78 0.26 -15.77
CA PHE A 203 -13.66 -1.18 -15.55
C PHE A 203 -15.02 -1.80 -15.18
N ARG A 204 -15.14 -3.12 -15.39
CA ARG A 204 -16.27 -3.91 -14.88
C ARG A 204 -15.87 -4.43 -13.50
N VAL A 205 -16.70 -4.13 -12.50
CA VAL A 205 -16.60 -4.57 -11.10
C VAL A 205 -17.79 -5.43 -10.74
#